data_AF-A0A8J5NZ11-F1
#
_entry.id   AF-A0A8J5NZ11-F1
#
_cell.length_a   1.000
_cell.length_b   1.000
_cell.length_c   1.000
_cell.angle_alpha   90.00
_cell.angle_beta   90.00
_cell.angle_gamma   90.00
#
_symmetry.space_group_name_H-M   'P 1'
#
loop_
_entity.id
_entity.type
_entity.pdbx_description
1 polymer ?
#
loop_
_entity_poly.entity_id
_entity_poly.type
_entity_poly.pdbx_seq_one_letter_code
_entity_poly.pdbx_strand_id
1 'polypeptide(L)'
;MRFSIASSLLFLTSVASAASSWSFTDGSVTVGSKRAQGVTAKFSDQRPTKKPLVLGKTDTIKVSLTTTEAGEPKRPHQAFLILTESTGLEAPFPLKMRASGKGEAEISQKDLPIQLLLSDEPIKANLVLGSFGSSNPLISPVFDIEVQLDSNAPSPQYEAPVRYGPRAEIDHIFKVGDSSPPVVVTLVFVLAIVASVPALFLGWLFLGANVNHLPKALKAAPISHAVFFGSIVGIEGTLFLYYAQWNLFKTLPIVIVLGVVSLLSGTKALSEVQSRRLAGER
;
A
#
# COMPACT_ATOMS: atom_id res chain seq x y z
N MET A 1 -53.61 -28.00 -79.69
CA MET A 1 -53.14 -27.98 -78.28
C MET A 1 -52.01 -26.97 -78.15
N ARG A 2 -51.99 -26.22 -77.04
CA ARG A 2 -50.93 -25.31 -76.51
C ARG A 2 -51.03 -23.80 -76.87
N PHE A 3 -51.87 -23.10 -76.10
CA PHE A 3 -51.59 -21.96 -75.17
C PHE A 3 -50.16 -21.38 -75.16
N SER A 4 -49.84 -20.12 -74.83
CA SER A 4 -50.48 -18.88 -74.31
C SER A 4 -49.47 -17.74 -74.59
N ILE A 5 -49.74 -16.43 -74.48
CA ILE A 5 -49.48 -15.62 -73.26
C ILE A 5 -50.01 -14.20 -73.54
N ALA A 6 -50.93 -13.73 -72.71
CA ALA A 6 -51.26 -12.31 -72.56
C ALA A 6 -50.79 -11.89 -71.16
N SER A 7 -49.98 -10.85 -71.09
CA SER A 7 -49.47 -10.28 -69.83
C SER A 7 -50.39 -9.15 -69.37
N SER A 8 -50.96 -9.30 -68.17
CA SER A 8 -51.72 -8.26 -67.48
C SER A 8 -50.96 -7.84 -66.23
N LEU A 9 -50.50 -6.58 -66.20
CA LEU A 9 -49.92 -5.95 -65.00
C LEU A 9 -51.05 -5.57 -64.02
N LEU A 10 -50.90 -5.97 -62.75
CA LEU A 10 -51.68 -5.50 -61.61
C LEU A 10 -50.80 -4.58 -60.75
N PHE A 11 -51.19 -3.32 -60.62
CA PHE A 11 -50.63 -2.38 -59.65
C PHE A 11 -51.25 -2.63 -58.27
N LEU A 12 -50.43 -3.03 -57.29
CA LEU A 12 -50.78 -3.06 -55.87
C LEU A 12 -50.28 -1.78 -55.21
N THR A 13 -51.21 -0.92 -54.77
CA THR A 13 -50.92 0.20 -53.88
C THR A 13 -50.72 -0.32 -52.46
N SER A 14 -49.50 -0.33 -51.97
CA SER A 14 -49.18 -0.61 -50.57
C SER A 14 -49.45 0.63 -49.71
N VAL A 15 -50.46 0.57 -48.84
CA VAL A 15 -50.57 1.46 -47.69
C VAL A 15 -49.44 1.05 -46.73
N ALA A 16 -48.43 1.90 -46.59
CA ALA A 16 -47.40 1.72 -45.58
C ALA A 16 -48.02 1.94 -44.20
N SER A 17 -48.36 0.86 -43.49
CA SER A 17 -48.60 0.93 -42.04
C SER A 17 -47.28 1.29 -41.38
N ALA A 18 -47.14 2.55 -40.95
CA ALA A 18 -46.07 2.94 -40.05
C ALA A 18 -46.19 2.08 -38.78
N ALA A 19 -45.16 1.30 -38.47
CA ALA A 19 -45.11 0.56 -37.20
C ALA A 19 -45.23 1.58 -36.06
N SER A 20 -46.21 1.40 -35.18
CA SER A 20 -46.39 2.27 -34.02
C SER A 20 -45.13 2.23 -33.15
N SER A 21 -44.64 3.39 -32.71
CA SER A 21 -43.51 3.48 -31.80
C SER A 21 -43.95 4.10 -30.48
N TRP A 22 -43.34 3.65 -29.39
CA TRP A 22 -43.47 4.33 -28.10
C TRP A 22 -42.68 5.63 -28.11
N SER A 23 -43.29 6.68 -27.56
CA SER A 23 -42.69 8.00 -27.35
C SER A 23 -43.24 8.60 -26.07
N PHE A 24 -42.80 9.81 -25.73
CA PHE A 24 -43.34 10.55 -24.60
C PHE A 24 -43.42 12.05 -24.91
N THR A 25 -44.34 12.72 -24.23
CA THR A 25 -44.56 14.16 -24.25
C THR A 25 -44.48 14.73 -22.84
N ASP A 26 -44.24 16.04 -22.73
CA ASP A 26 -44.18 16.78 -21.47
C ASP A 26 -43.20 16.21 -20.43
N GLY A 27 -42.03 15.76 -20.89
CA GLY A 27 -40.96 15.29 -20.01
C GLY A 27 -40.38 16.42 -19.16
N SER A 28 -40.49 16.29 -17.84
CA SER A 28 -39.83 17.18 -16.89
C SER A 28 -39.21 16.43 -15.73
N VAL A 29 -38.02 16.86 -15.34
CA VAL A 29 -37.32 16.43 -14.14
C VAL A 29 -37.20 17.61 -13.20
N THR A 30 -37.58 17.42 -11.95
CA THR A 30 -37.45 18.42 -10.89
C THR A 30 -36.56 17.86 -9.80
N VAL A 31 -35.50 18.58 -9.45
CA VAL A 31 -34.63 18.24 -8.32
C VAL A 31 -34.80 19.28 -7.23
N GLY A 32 -35.18 18.86 -6.04
CA GLY A 32 -35.24 19.78 -4.91
C GLY A 32 -35.62 19.13 -3.59
N SER A 33 -35.30 19.80 -2.49
CA SER A 33 -35.74 19.40 -1.16
C SER A 33 -37.20 19.79 -0.91
N LYS A 34 -37.87 19.10 0.02
CA LYS A 34 -39.24 19.43 0.44
C LYS A 34 -39.40 20.87 0.98
N ARG A 35 -38.31 21.62 1.21
CA ARG A 35 -38.32 22.96 1.84
C ARG A 35 -37.85 24.10 0.92
N ALA A 36 -37.34 23.81 -0.29
CA ALA A 36 -36.83 24.83 -1.22
C ALA A 36 -37.46 24.68 -2.62
N GLN A 37 -37.51 25.77 -3.40
CA GLN A 37 -37.92 25.71 -4.81
C GLN A 37 -36.88 24.89 -5.59
N GLY A 38 -37.32 23.74 -6.14
CA GLY A 38 -36.46 22.83 -6.90
C GLY A 38 -36.12 23.37 -8.30
N VAL A 39 -35.02 22.86 -8.86
CA VAL A 39 -34.61 23.11 -10.24
C VAL A 39 -35.41 22.18 -11.16
N THR A 40 -36.27 22.74 -12.01
CA THR A 40 -37.01 21.98 -13.03
C THR A 40 -36.32 22.13 -14.38
N ALA A 41 -35.96 21.00 -14.99
CA ALA A 41 -35.48 20.93 -16.36
C ALA A 41 -36.47 20.12 -17.21
N LYS A 42 -36.72 20.59 -18.43
CA LYS A 42 -37.53 19.86 -19.41
C LYS A 42 -36.61 19.06 -20.32
N PHE A 43 -37.06 17.88 -20.71
CA PHE A 43 -36.37 17.00 -21.64
C PHE A 43 -37.35 16.46 -22.67
N SER A 44 -36.84 16.09 -23.83
CA SER A 44 -37.63 15.53 -24.93
C SER A 44 -36.83 14.43 -25.60
N ASP A 45 -37.49 13.62 -26.42
CA ASP A 45 -36.86 12.49 -27.08
C ASP A 45 -35.61 12.94 -27.86
N GLN A 46 -34.49 12.27 -27.60
CA GLN A 46 -33.17 12.56 -28.17
C GLN A 46 -32.59 13.96 -27.86
N ARG A 47 -33.17 14.68 -26.89
CA ARG A 47 -32.64 15.95 -26.38
C ARG A 47 -32.54 15.89 -24.85
N PRO A 48 -31.48 15.23 -24.34
CA PRO A 48 -31.24 15.21 -22.91
C PRO A 48 -30.94 16.61 -22.36
N THR A 49 -31.08 16.79 -21.05
CA THR A 49 -30.75 18.06 -20.40
C THR A 49 -29.26 18.39 -20.56
N LYS A 50 -28.94 19.63 -20.98
CA LYS A 50 -27.56 20.06 -21.31
C LYS A 50 -26.59 20.08 -20.13
N LYS A 51 -27.10 20.09 -18.89
CA LYS A 51 -26.28 20.12 -17.67
C LYS A 51 -26.71 18.98 -16.75
N PRO A 52 -25.75 18.31 -16.08
CA PRO A 52 -26.07 17.32 -15.06
C PRO A 52 -26.83 17.99 -13.92
N LEU A 53 -27.77 17.24 -13.34
CA LEU A 53 -28.57 17.69 -12.22
C LEU A 53 -27.90 17.23 -10.93
N VAL A 54 -27.64 18.17 -10.03
CA VAL A 54 -27.01 17.88 -8.75
C VAL A 54 -28.02 17.36 -7.76
N LEU A 55 -27.82 16.14 -7.25
CA LEU A 55 -28.65 15.50 -6.23
C LEU A 55 -27.96 15.62 -4.87
N GLY A 56 -28.43 16.52 -4.01
CA GLY A 56 -27.99 16.62 -2.62
C GLY A 56 -28.71 15.65 -1.68
N LYS A 57 -28.21 15.53 -0.44
CA LYS A 57 -28.69 14.58 0.59
C LYS A 57 -30.18 14.66 0.91
N THR A 58 -30.75 15.86 0.89
CA THR A 58 -32.16 16.10 1.20
C THR A 58 -33.04 16.26 -0.03
N ASP A 59 -32.44 16.23 -1.21
CA ASP A 59 -33.14 16.48 -2.47
C ASP A 59 -33.79 15.19 -2.96
N THR A 60 -34.93 15.34 -3.62
CA THR A 60 -35.56 14.26 -4.37
C THR A 60 -35.66 14.64 -5.84
N ILE A 61 -35.39 13.67 -6.70
CA ILE A 61 -35.58 13.77 -8.14
C ILE A 61 -36.99 13.28 -8.44
N LYS A 62 -37.81 14.17 -8.99
CA LYS A 62 -39.15 13.85 -9.48
C LYS A 62 -39.17 13.93 -10.98
N VAL A 63 -39.41 12.80 -11.63
CA VAL A 63 -39.57 12.70 -13.08
C VAL A 63 -41.04 12.55 -13.38
N SER A 64 -41.57 13.40 -14.27
CA SER A 64 -42.94 13.33 -14.76
C SER A 64 -42.96 13.40 -16.28
N LEU A 65 -43.76 12.56 -16.91
CA LEU A 65 -43.94 12.51 -18.35
C LEU A 65 -45.30 11.90 -18.73
N THR A 66 -45.72 12.11 -19.97
CA THR A 66 -46.89 11.44 -20.55
C THR A 66 -46.42 10.51 -21.66
N THR A 67 -46.65 9.21 -21.51
CA THR A 67 -46.29 8.21 -22.53
C THR A 67 -47.33 8.15 -23.63
N THR A 68 -46.85 8.03 -24.86
CA THR A 68 -47.67 7.99 -26.07
C THR A 68 -47.29 6.80 -26.95
N GLU A 69 -48.28 6.16 -27.56
CA GLU A 69 -48.08 5.15 -28.61
C GLU A 69 -48.67 5.70 -29.91
N ALA A 70 -47.84 5.87 -30.94
CA ALA A 70 -48.25 6.49 -32.20
C ALA A 70 -48.92 7.88 -32.06
N GLY A 71 -48.54 8.64 -31.02
CA GLY A 71 -49.05 9.99 -30.74
C GLY A 71 -50.22 10.06 -29.75
N GLU A 72 -50.86 8.94 -29.44
CA GLU A 72 -51.98 8.88 -28.50
C GLU A 72 -51.52 8.52 -27.07
N PRO A 73 -52.02 9.20 -26.02
CA PRO A 73 -51.66 8.90 -24.63
C PRO A 73 -52.08 7.47 -24.26
N LYS A 74 -51.10 6.63 -23.91
CA LYS A 74 -51.36 5.24 -23.54
C LYS A 74 -50.43 4.77 -22.45
N ARG A 75 -50.92 3.86 -21.60
CA ARG A 75 -50.13 3.22 -20.56
C ARG A 75 -49.32 2.05 -21.15
N PRO A 76 -47.97 2.09 -21.14
CA PRO A 76 -47.13 0.96 -21.51
C PRO A 76 -47.18 -0.13 -20.44
N HIS A 77 -46.80 -1.36 -20.82
CA HIS A 77 -46.64 -2.47 -19.88
C HIS A 77 -45.36 -2.32 -19.03
N GLN A 78 -44.29 -1.84 -19.66
CA GLN A 78 -42.99 -1.59 -19.07
C GLN A 78 -42.67 -0.10 -19.14
N ALA A 79 -42.38 0.51 -17.99
CA ALA A 79 -41.91 1.88 -17.88
C ALA A 79 -40.91 2.00 -16.73
N PHE A 80 -39.64 2.09 -17.07
CA PHE A 80 -38.54 2.22 -16.11
C PHE A 80 -37.66 3.41 -16.46
N LEU A 81 -37.20 4.09 -15.42
CA LEU A 81 -36.04 4.97 -15.49
C LEU A 81 -34.84 4.16 -15.02
N ILE A 82 -33.90 3.86 -15.91
CA ILE A 82 -32.69 3.12 -15.59
C ILE A 82 -31.57 4.13 -15.37
N LEU A 83 -30.96 4.09 -14.19
CA LEU A 83 -29.76 4.85 -13.88
C LEU A 83 -28.55 3.96 -14.16
N THR A 84 -27.63 4.43 -15.02
CA THR A 84 -26.46 3.67 -15.47
C THR A 84 -25.18 4.42 -15.11
N GLU A 85 -24.26 3.74 -14.44
CA GLU A 85 -22.89 4.21 -14.16
C GLU A 85 -21.93 3.86 -15.30
N SER A 86 -20.80 4.56 -15.39
CA SER A 86 -19.74 4.26 -16.38
C SER A 86 -19.15 2.86 -16.26
N THR A 87 -19.18 2.23 -15.08
CA THR A 87 -18.79 0.83 -14.86
C THR A 87 -19.75 -0.18 -15.50
N GLY A 88 -20.92 0.26 -15.96
CA GLY A 88 -22.01 -0.57 -16.48
C GLY A 88 -22.97 -1.07 -15.41
N LEU A 89 -22.87 -0.60 -14.16
CA LEU A 89 -23.85 -0.88 -13.13
C LEU A 89 -25.16 -0.12 -13.40
N GLU A 90 -26.28 -0.83 -13.27
CA GLU A 90 -27.61 -0.29 -13.55
C GLU A 90 -28.55 -0.43 -12.35
N ALA A 91 -29.34 0.60 -12.09
CA ALA A 91 -30.43 0.59 -11.11
C ALA A 91 -31.76 0.99 -11.77
N PRO A 92 -32.73 0.07 -11.87
CA PRO A 92 -34.04 0.36 -12.46
C PRO A 92 -35.02 0.96 -11.44
N PHE A 93 -35.65 2.07 -11.81
CA PHE A 93 -36.70 2.74 -11.03
C PHE A 93 -38.03 2.73 -11.81
N PRO A 94 -39.06 2.01 -11.34
CA PRO A 94 -40.34 1.93 -12.05
C PRO A 94 -41.11 3.26 -12.00
N LEU A 95 -41.70 3.67 -13.14
CA LEU A 95 -42.62 4.80 -13.17
C LEU A 95 -44.02 4.39 -12.69
N LYS A 96 -44.62 5.17 -11.81
CA LYS A 96 -46.02 5.03 -11.40
C LYS A 96 -46.93 5.56 -12.52
N MET A 97 -47.38 4.67 -13.39
CA MET A 97 -48.23 5.01 -14.53
C MET A 97 -49.72 5.06 -14.17
N ARG A 98 -50.41 6.12 -14.60
CA ARG A 98 -51.88 6.22 -14.59
C ARG A 98 -52.48 5.67 -15.89
N ALA A 99 -53.79 5.44 -15.91
CA ALA A 99 -54.50 5.00 -17.11
C ALA A 99 -54.41 6.04 -18.26
N SER A 100 -54.24 7.32 -17.93
CA SER A 100 -54.09 8.43 -18.89
C SER A 100 -52.71 8.53 -19.55
N GLY A 101 -51.82 7.55 -19.37
CA GLY A 101 -50.43 7.60 -19.86
C GLY A 101 -49.49 8.51 -19.05
N LYS A 102 -49.98 9.20 -18.01
CA LYS A 102 -49.12 10.01 -17.13
C LYS A 102 -48.31 9.12 -16.19
N GLY A 103 -46.99 9.30 -16.17
CA GLY A 103 -46.05 8.56 -15.35
C GLY A 103 -45.26 9.48 -14.41
N GLU A 104 -45.08 9.04 -13.17
CA GLU A 104 -44.27 9.73 -12.17
C GLU A 104 -43.28 8.78 -11.50
N ALA A 105 -42.02 9.18 -11.36
CA ALA A 105 -41.03 8.50 -10.53
C ALA A 105 -40.41 9.50 -9.55
N GLU A 106 -40.24 9.07 -8.30
CA GLU A 106 -39.56 9.85 -7.27
C GLU A 106 -38.38 9.02 -6.75
N ILE A 107 -37.19 9.61 -6.81
CA ILE A 107 -35.93 8.96 -6.43
C ILE A 107 -35.23 9.89 -5.43
N SER A 108 -34.91 9.36 -4.26
CA SER A 108 -34.08 10.03 -3.27
C SER A 108 -32.71 9.36 -3.18
N GLN A 109 -31.72 10.02 -2.57
CA GLN A 109 -30.41 9.39 -2.33
C GLN A 109 -30.49 8.07 -1.53
N LYS A 110 -31.53 7.89 -0.70
CA LYS A 110 -31.72 6.67 0.09
C LYS A 110 -32.16 5.47 -0.75
N ASP A 111 -32.75 5.74 -1.91
CA ASP A 111 -33.23 4.71 -2.83
C ASP A 111 -32.13 4.26 -3.80
N LEU A 112 -31.00 4.99 -3.85
CA LEU A 112 -29.86 4.65 -4.69
C LEU A 112 -29.04 3.51 -4.05
N PRO A 113 -28.64 2.49 -4.84
CA PRO A 113 -27.61 1.55 -4.42
C PRO A 113 -26.32 2.27 -4.03
N ILE A 114 -25.60 1.71 -3.07
CA ILE A 114 -24.38 2.32 -2.51
C ILE A 114 -23.31 2.59 -3.59
N GLN A 115 -23.27 1.78 -4.65
CA GLN A 115 -22.33 1.96 -5.76
C GLN A 115 -22.63 3.24 -6.55
N LEU A 116 -23.90 3.46 -6.91
CA LEU A 116 -24.33 4.69 -7.59
C LEU A 116 -24.20 5.91 -6.69
N LEU A 117 -24.41 5.74 -5.39
CA LEU A 117 -24.26 6.80 -4.40
C LEU A 117 -22.80 7.28 -4.27
N LEU A 118 -21.83 6.39 -4.49
CA LEU A 118 -20.39 6.64 -4.41
C LEU A 118 -19.75 6.94 -5.77
N SER A 119 -20.55 7.14 -6.82
CA SER A 119 -20.01 7.37 -8.16
C SER A 119 -19.35 8.74 -8.26
N ASP A 120 -18.10 8.77 -8.74
CA ASP A 120 -17.37 10.02 -9.02
C ASP A 120 -17.76 10.64 -10.38
N GLU A 121 -18.44 9.88 -11.24
CA GLU A 121 -18.85 10.31 -12.57
C GLU A 121 -20.37 10.55 -12.66
N PRO A 122 -20.85 11.45 -13.55
CA PRO A 122 -22.28 11.66 -13.74
C PRO A 122 -23.01 10.38 -14.17
N ILE A 123 -24.06 10.02 -13.42
CA ILE A 123 -24.90 8.85 -13.67
C ILE A 123 -25.92 9.19 -14.74
N LYS A 124 -26.00 8.35 -15.77
CA LYS A 124 -26.89 8.58 -16.92
C LYS A 124 -28.28 8.01 -16.64
N ALA A 125 -29.33 8.80 -16.86
CA ALA A 125 -30.71 8.35 -16.73
C ALA A 125 -31.31 8.08 -18.12
N ASN A 126 -31.70 6.82 -18.35
CA ASN A 126 -32.33 6.34 -19.57
C ASN A 126 -33.78 5.97 -19.31
N LEU A 127 -34.71 6.44 -20.14
CA LEU A 127 -36.11 6.03 -20.10
C LEU A 127 -36.32 4.82 -20.99
N VAL A 128 -36.86 3.75 -20.41
CA VAL A 128 -37.20 2.51 -21.11
C VAL A 128 -38.72 2.32 -21.09
N LEU A 129 -39.34 2.40 -22.27
CA LEU A 129 -40.76 2.17 -22.47
C LEU A 129 -40.98 0.95 -23.39
N GLY A 130 -41.92 0.10 -23.03
CA GLY A 130 -42.29 -1.05 -23.86
C GLY A 130 -43.66 -1.61 -23.51
N SER A 131 -44.26 -2.33 -24.45
CA SER A 131 -45.51 -3.06 -24.24
C SER A 131 -45.49 -4.35 -25.03
N PHE A 132 -46.34 -5.30 -24.66
CA PHE A 132 -46.64 -6.43 -25.54
C PHE A 132 -47.33 -5.91 -26.81
N GLY A 133 -46.92 -6.41 -27.98
CA GLY A 133 -47.47 -6.02 -29.27
C GLY A 133 -46.40 -5.82 -30.35
N SER A 134 -46.80 -5.19 -31.46
CA SER A 134 -45.93 -4.88 -32.59
C SER A 134 -45.32 -3.48 -32.53
N SER A 135 -45.51 -2.74 -31.44
CA SER A 135 -44.94 -1.40 -31.30
C SER A 135 -43.46 -1.44 -30.95
N ASN A 136 -42.68 -0.57 -31.58
CA ASN A 136 -41.25 -0.45 -31.29
C ASN A 136 -41.03 0.12 -29.88
N PRO A 137 -40.19 -0.51 -29.04
CA PRO A 137 -39.86 0.00 -27.70
C PRO A 137 -38.99 1.26 -27.80
N LEU A 138 -39.00 2.06 -26.73
CA LEU A 138 -38.19 3.26 -26.62
C LEU A 138 -37.10 3.07 -25.56
N ILE A 139 -35.86 3.36 -25.92
CA ILE A 139 -34.76 3.58 -24.98
C ILE A 139 -34.16 4.94 -25.32
N SER A 140 -34.38 5.93 -24.47
CA SER A 140 -33.97 7.32 -24.75
C SER A 140 -33.21 7.92 -23.56
N PRO A 141 -32.01 8.52 -23.79
CA PRO A 141 -31.27 9.22 -22.75
C PRO A 141 -31.97 10.54 -22.40
N VAL A 142 -32.14 10.80 -21.10
CA VAL A 142 -33.05 11.84 -20.63
C VAL A 142 -32.32 12.96 -19.89
N PHE A 143 -31.53 12.60 -18.88
CA PHE A 143 -30.75 13.54 -18.08
C PHE A 143 -29.62 12.79 -17.37
N ASP A 144 -28.64 13.54 -16.89
CA ASP A 144 -27.54 13.01 -16.09
C ASP A 144 -27.66 13.53 -14.66
N ILE A 145 -27.22 12.73 -13.69
CA ILE A 145 -27.29 13.01 -12.26
C ILE A 145 -25.87 13.04 -11.71
N GLU A 146 -25.52 14.11 -11.00
CA GLU A 146 -24.30 14.19 -10.20
C GLU A 146 -24.67 14.09 -8.73
N VAL A 147 -24.19 13.06 -8.05
CA VAL A 147 -24.52 12.81 -6.65
C VAL A 147 -23.55 13.57 -5.76
N GLN A 148 -24.07 14.48 -4.92
CA GLN A 148 -23.26 15.17 -3.92
C GLN A 148 -23.50 14.60 -2.54
N LEU A 149 -22.43 14.05 -1.97
CA LEU A 149 -22.39 13.56 -0.59
C LEU A 149 -22.14 14.72 0.37
N ASP A 150 -22.70 14.60 1.56
CA ASP A 150 -22.53 15.57 2.64
C ASP A 150 -21.11 15.48 3.21
N SER A 151 -20.29 16.50 2.98
CA SER A 151 -18.90 16.55 3.42
C SER A 151 -18.73 16.52 4.95
N ASN A 152 -19.78 16.80 5.72
CA ASN A 152 -19.76 16.78 7.19
C ASN A 152 -20.14 15.40 7.78
N ALA A 153 -20.56 14.45 6.94
CA ALA A 153 -20.92 13.10 7.37
C ALA A 153 -19.87 12.09 6.88
N PRO A 154 -19.62 11.01 7.64
CA PRO A 154 -18.75 9.95 7.16
C PRO A 154 -19.29 9.37 5.85
N SER A 155 -18.41 9.23 4.85
CA SER A 155 -18.76 8.61 3.57
C SER A 155 -19.27 7.18 3.80
N PRO A 156 -20.30 6.74 3.08
CA PRO A 156 -20.80 5.38 3.21
C PRO A 156 -19.69 4.39 2.86
N GLN A 157 -19.42 3.44 3.75
CA GLN A 157 -18.40 2.42 3.52
C GLN A 157 -18.94 1.35 2.59
N TYR A 158 -18.28 1.16 1.46
CA TYR A 158 -18.52 0.04 0.55
C TYR A 158 -17.27 -0.83 0.50
N GLU A 159 -17.38 -2.04 1.03
CA GLU A 159 -16.38 -3.07 0.80
C GLU A 159 -16.78 -3.82 -0.47
N ALA A 160 -15.95 -3.70 -1.50
CA ALA A 160 -16.17 -4.46 -2.72
C ALA A 160 -16.14 -5.96 -2.39
N PRO A 161 -17.11 -6.76 -2.88
CA PRO A 161 -17.13 -8.19 -2.60
C PRO A 161 -15.85 -8.84 -3.12
N VAL A 162 -15.34 -9.82 -2.37
CA VAL A 162 -14.12 -10.55 -2.73
C VAL A 162 -14.26 -11.14 -4.13
N ARG A 163 -13.52 -10.61 -5.09
CA ARG A 163 -13.43 -11.14 -6.44
C ARG A 163 -12.25 -12.09 -6.54
N TYR A 164 -12.43 -13.19 -7.26
CA TYR A 164 -11.32 -14.09 -7.59
C TYR A 164 -10.34 -13.35 -8.50
N GLY A 165 -9.12 -13.16 -8.01
CA GLY A 165 -8.05 -12.46 -8.72
C GLY A 165 -6.70 -12.67 -8.02
N PRO A 166 -5.59 -12.29 -8.67
CA PRO A 166 -4.29 -12.31 -8.04
C PRO A 166 -4.29 -11.41 -6.79
N ARG A 167 -3.75 -11.92 -5.69
CA ARG A 167 -3.54 -11.11 -4.47
C ARG A 167 -2.26 -10.29 -4.61
N ALA A 168 -2.17 -9.21 -3.83
CA ALA A 168 -0.94 -8.45 -3.73
C ALA A 168 0.22 -9.34 -3.26
N GLU A 169 1.41 -9.10 -3.82
CA GLU A 169 2.65 -9.74 -3.42
C GLU A 169 3.03 -9.32 -1.99
N ILE A 170 3.66 -10.24 -1.24
CA ILE A 170 4.08 -9.99 0.15
C ILE A 170 5.61 -9.97 0.19
N ASP A 171 6.17 -8.81 0.46
CA ASP A 171 7.61 -8.64 0.63
C ASP A 171 8.04 -8.87 2.09
N HIS A 172 9.10 -9.66 2.29
CA HIS A 172 9.70 -9.82 3.61
C HIS A 172 10.58 -8.61 3.96
N ILE A 173 10.23 -7.87 5.01
CA ILE A 173 11.00 -6.74 5.50
C ILE A 173 12.10 -7.23 6.44
N PHE A 174 13.36 -7.17 5.99
CA PHE A 174 14.51 -7.49 6.81
C PHE A 174 14.71 -6.48 7.95
N LYS A 175 15.26 -6.95 9.06
CA LYS A 175 15.67 -6.07 10.17
C LYS A 175 16.77 -5.13 9.67
N VAL A 176 16.61 -3.83 9.93
CA VAL A 176 17.64 -2.83 9.68
C VAL A 176 18.84 -3.13 10.60
N GLY A 177 20.04 -3.20 10.03
CA GLY A 177 21.27 -3.43 10.79
C GLY A 177 21.58 -2.27 11.74
N ASP A 178 22.29 -2.56 12.83
CA ASP A 178 22.68 -1.54 13.82
C ASP A 178 23.71 -0.56 13.21
N SER A 179 23.55 0.73 13.53
CA SER A 179 24.46 1.77 13.04
C SER A 179 25.73 1.84 13.89
N SER A 180 26.89 1.90 13.24
CA SER A 180 28.19 2.06 13.92
C SER A 180 28.52 3.54 14.16
N PRO A 181 29.27 3.88 15.22
CA PRO A 181 29.69 5.25 15.49
C PRO A 181 30.55 5.87 14.38
N PRO A 182 30.64 7.22 14.29
CA PRO A 182 31.52 7.89 13.34
C PRO A 182 32.99 7.53 13.55
N VAL A 183 33.68 7.18 12.45
CA VAL A 183 35.09 6.73 12.45
C VAL A 183 36.02 7.71 13.15
N VAL A 184 35.77 9.02 13.00
CA VAL A 184 36.59 10.07 13.63
C VAL A 184 36.58 9.96 15.16
N VAL A 185 35.42 9.71 15.76
CA VAL A 185 35.28 9.55 17.22
C VAL A 185 36.07 8.32 17.67
N THR A 186 35.89 7.19 16.98
CA THR A 186 36.61 5.95 17.28
C THR A 186 38.12 6.14 17.17
N LEU A 187 38.60 6.85 16.15
CA LEU A 187 40.02 7.08 15.92
C LEU A 187 40.67 7.91 17.04
N VAL A 188 39.98 8.94 17.55
CA VAL A 188 40.47 9.75 18.67
C VAL A 188 40.70 8.89 19.91
N PHE A 189 39.76 8.01 20.25
CA PHE A 189 39.92 7.12 21.40
C PHE A 189 41.00 6.06 21.20
N VAL A 190 41.14 5.50 19.99
CA VAL A 190 42.24 4.59 19.67
C VAL A 190 43.59 5.28 19.85
N LEU A 191 43.74 6.52 19.36
CA LEU A 191 44.96 7.29 19.53
C LEU A 191 45.23 7.59 21.02
N ALA A 192 44.21 7.95 21.79
CA ALA A 192 44.35 8.18 23.23
C ALA A 192 44.84 6.92 23.97
N ILE A 193 44.31 5.74 23.64
CA ILE A 193 44.77 4.47 24.21
C ILE A 193 46.23 4.19 23.82
N VAL A 194 46.58 4.36 22.54
CA VAL A 194 47.96 4.16 22.06
C VAL A 194 48.92 5.15 22.73
N ALA A 195 48.50 6.40 22.96
CA ALA A 195 49.28 7.43 23.63
C ALA A 195 49.51 7.16 25.13
N SER A 196 48.67 6.33 25.77
CA SER A 196 48.87 5.95 27.17
C SER A 196 50.16 5.13 27.39
N VAL A 197 50.57 4.35 26.39
CA VAL A 197 51.79 3.52 26.44
C VAL A 197 53.07 4.36 26.52
N PRO A 198 53.37 5.30 25.60
CA PRO A 198 54.54 6.17 25.75
C PRO A 198 54.44 7.06 26.98
N ALA A 199 53.24 7.52 27.36
CA ALA A 199 53.06 8.28 28.60
C ALA A 199 53.49 7.47 29.84
N LEU A 200 53.17 6.17 29.89
CA LEU A 200 53.64 5.26 30.95
C LEU A 200 55.16 5.14 30.98
N PHE A 201 55.80 4.91 29.81
CA PHE A 201 57.26 4.82 29.73
C PHE A 201 57.96 6.12 30.14
N LEU A 202 57.44 7.28 29.72
CA LEU A 202 57.93 8.58 30.14
C LEU A 202 57.79 8.76 31.66
N GLY A 203 56.66 8.36 32.23
CA GLY A 203 56.43 8.38 33.67
C GLY A 203 57.44 7.53 34.44
N TRP A 204 57.75 6.31 33.96
CA TRP A 204 58.78 5.46 34.56
C TRP A 204 60.17 6.07 34.48
N LEU A 205 60.55 6.68 33.34
CA LEU A 205 61.82 7.37 33.20
C LEU A 205 61.91 8.57 34.15
N PHE A 206 60.83 9.33 34.30
CA PHE A 206 60.76 10.46 35.24
C PHE A 206 60.91 10.03 36.70
N LEU A 207 60.39 8.85 37.04
CA LEU A 207 60.51 8.24 38.37
C LEU A 207 61.85 7.52 38.61
N GLY A 208 62.76 7.50 37.63
CA GLY A 208 64.08 6.88 37.76
C GLY A 208 64.10 5.36 37.63
N ALA A 209 63.10 4.75 36.97
CA ALA A 209 63.10 3.33 36.67
C ALA A 209 64.33 2.96 35.81
N ASN A 210 65.03 1.88 36.18
CA ASN A 210 66.27 1.47 35.53
C ASN A 210 66.40 -0.06 35.45
N VAL A 211 67.37 -0.52 34.67
CA VAL A 211 67.67 -1.95 34.44
C VAL A 211 69.08 -2.33 34.90
N ASN A 212 69.64 -1.59 35.87
CA ASN A 212 71.05 -1.70 36.27
C ASN A 212 71.41 -3.09 36.85
N HIS A 213 70.44 -3.82 37.39
CA HIS A 213 70.64 -5.16 37.96
C HIS A 213 70.49 -6.29 36.94
N LEU A 214 70.15 -5.99 35.68
CA LEU A 214 69.95 -6.98 34.63
C LEU A 214 71.24 -7.73 34.27
N PRO A 215 72.41 -7.07 34.08
CA PRO A 215 73.66 -7.79 33.79
C PRO A 215 74.07 -8.73 34.93
N LYS A 216 73.77 -8.35 36.19
CA LYS A 216 74.06 -9.16 37.36
C LYS A 216 73.13 -10.38 37.44
N ALA A 217 71.84 -10.18 37.16
CA ALA A 217 70.83 -11.24 37.08
C ALA A 217 71.22 -12.30 36.03
N LEU A 218 71.60 -11.83 34.84
CA LEU A 218 71.96 -12.70 33.72
C LEU A 218 73.29 -13.41 33.94
N LYS A 219 74.23 -12.85 34.70
CA LYS A 219 75.46 -13.56 35.08
C LYS A 219 75.20 -14.66 36.12
N ALA A 220 74.33 -14.40 37.09
CA ALA A 220 74.05 -15.34 38.18
C ALA A 220 73.14 -16.51 37.77
N ALA A 221 72.11 -16.25 36.96
CA ALA A 221 71.18 -17.28 36.49
C ALA A 221 70.68 -17.01 35.06
N PRO A 222 71.55 -17.10 34.04
CA PRO A 222 71.24 -16.71 32.65
C PRO A 222 70.05 -17.47 32.08
N ILE A 223 70.05 -18.79 32.24
CA ILE A 223 69.05 -19.68 31.64
C ILE A 223 67.70 -19.46 32.32
N SER A 224 67.66 -19.36 33.65
CA SER A 224 66.40 -19.20 34.39
C SER A 224 65.71 -17.88 34.05
N HIS A 225 66.45 -16.77 34.03
CA HIS A 225 65.88 -15.46 33.69
C HIS A 225 65.45 -15.37 32.22
N ALA A 226 66.27 -15.88 31.29
CA ALA A 226 65.93 -15.86 29.86
C ALA A 226 64.72 -16.73 29.53
N VAL A 227 64.67 -17.95 30.06
CA VAL A 227 63.54 -18.88 29.85
C VAL A 227 62.28 -18.38 30.54
N PHE A 228 62.39 -17.80 31.74
CA PHE A 228 61.24 -17.25 32.44
C PHE A 228 60.63 -16.07 31.68
N PHE A 229 61.43 -15.07 31.30
CA PHE A 229 60.94 -13.95 30.50
C PHE A 229 60.42 -14.40 29.13
N GLY A 230 61.15 -15.28 28.44
CA GLY A 230 60.72 -15.85 27.16
C GLY A 230 59.41 -16.62 27.26
N SER A 231 59.17 -17.34 28.36
CA SER A 231 57.89 -18.04 28.60
C SER A 231 56.73 -17.08 28.78
N ILE A 232 56.92 -15.95 29.48
CA ILE A 232 55.91 -14.91 29.63
C ILE A 232 55.58 -14.28 28.27
N VAL A 233 56.60 -13.89 27.50
CA VAL A 233 56.43 -13.35 26.14
C VAL A 233 55.73 -14.37 25.24
N GLY A 234 56.08 -15.65 25.35
CA GLY A 234 55.45 -16.73 24.60
C GLY A 234 53.98 -16.93 24.96
N ILE A 235 53.62 -16.80 26.24
CA ILE A 235 52.23 -16.88 26.71
C ILE A 235 51.44 -15.71 26.12
N GLU A 236 51.93 -14.48 26.24
CA GLU A 236 51.27 -13.30 25.68
C GLU A 236 51.13 -13.39 24.15
N GLY A 237 52.17 -13.85 23.45
CA GLY A 237 52.11 -14.10 22.00
C GLY A 237 51.09 -15.18 21.64
N THR A 238 50.97 -16.23 22.45
CA THR A 238 49.96 -17.28 22.26
C THR A 238 48.54 -16.74 22.46
N LEU A 239 48.34 -15.88 23.46
CA LEU A 239 47.04 -15.21 23.70
C LEU A 239 46.70 -14.22 22.58
N PHE A 240 47.69 -13.50 22.05
CA PHE A 240 47.51 -12.66 20.86
C PHE A 240 47.09 -13.49 19.64
N LEU A 241 47.74 -14.63 19.41
CA LEU A 241 47.36 -15.54 18.32
C LEU A 241 45.97 -16.14 18.54
N TYR A 242 45.56 -16.42 19.77
CA TYR A 242 44.20 -16.83 20.11
C TYR A 242 43.16 -15.75 19.77
N TYR A 243 43.44 -14.50 20.11
CA TYR A 243 42.59 -13.37 19.71
C TYR A 243 42.48 -13.22 18.19
N ALA A 244 43.62 -13.34 17.49
CA ALA A 244 43.67 -13.07 16.06
C ALA A 244 43.12 -14.23 15.20
N GLN A 245 43.55 -15.47 15.45
CA GLN A 245 43.34 -16.59 14.52
C GLN A 245 43.19 -17.99 15.13
N TRP A 246 43.77 -18.28 16.30
CA TRP A 246 43.81 -19.63 16.85
C TRP A 246 42.52 -19.99 17.59
N ASN A 247 42.19 -21.28 17.58
CA ASN A 247 41.10 -21.82 18.38
C ASN A 247 41.60 -22.28 19.76
N LEU A 248 40.65 -22.58 20.66
CA LEU A 248 40.97 -22.95 22.03
C LEU A 248 41.83 -24.22 22.11
N PHE A 249 41.56 -25.23 21.29
CA PHE A 249 42.28 -26.51 21.31
C PHE A 249 43.73 -26.42 20.85
N LYS A 250 44.08 -25.44 20.01
CA LYS A 250 45.48 -25.12 19.66
C LYS A 250 46.17 -24.34 20.77
N THR A 251 45.45 -23.39 21.36
CA THR A 251 45.99 -22.45 22.36
C THR A 251 46.28 -23.14 23.69
N LEU A 252 45.33 -23.93 24.19
CA LEU A 252 45.40 -24.56 25.51
C LEU A 252 46.66 -25.42 25.74
N PRO A 253 47.02 -26.39 24.88
CA PRO A 253 48.21 -27.21 25.10
C PRO A 253 49.50 -26.38 25.07
N ILE A 254 49.58 -25.35 24.22
CA ILE A 254 50.75 -24.46 24.13
C ILE A 254 50.89 -23.64 25.41
N VAL A 255 49.80 -23.03 25.89
CA VAL A 255 49.79 -22.28 27.16
C VAL A 255 50.10 -23.18 28.35
N ILE A 256 49.61 -24.43 28.38
CA ILE A 256 49.96 -25.40 29.43
C ILE A 256 51.47 -25.67 29.44
N VAL A 257 52.07 -25.97 28.28
CA VAL A 257 53.51 -26.23 28.18
C VAL A 257 54.32 -25.00 28.60
N LEU A 258 53.98 -23.82 28.07
CA LEU A 258 54.65 -22.57 28.44
C LEU A 258 54.44 -22.21 29.91
N GLY A 259 53.28 -22.52 30.48
CA GLY A 259 52.96 -22.33 31.89
C GLY A 259 53.81 -23.21 32.81
N VAL A 260 54.01 -24.49 32.46
CA VAL A 260 54.94 -25.36 33.19
C VAL A 260 56.38 -24.84 33.09
N VAL A 261 56.81 -24.43 31.89
CA VAL A 261 58.14 -23.84 31.67
C VAL A 261 58.31 -22.56 32.50
N SER A 262 57.30 -21.69 32.53
CA SER A 262 57.27 -20.46 33.30
C SER A 262 57.37 -20.73 34.80
N LEU A 263 56.62 -21.72 35.31
CA LEU A 263 56.66 -22.11 36.72
C LEU A 263 58.05 -22.61 37.14
N LEU A 264 58.65 -23.53 36.36
CA LEU A 264 59.94 -24.13 36.68
C LEU A 264 61.09 -23.11 36.57
N SER A 265 61.10 -22.30 35.52
CA SER A 265 62.14 -21.27 35.33
C SER A 265 61.95 -20.10 36.30
N GLY A 266 60.72 -19.68 36.55
CA GLY A 266 60.35 -18.58 37.44
C GLY A 266 60.71 -18.85 38.89
N THR A 267 60.48 -20.06 39.41
CA THR A 267 60.90 -20.42 40.77
C THR A 267 62.41 -20.24 40.98
N LYS A 268 63.24 -20.62 39.99
CA LYS A 268 64.69 -20.41 40.03
C LYS A 268 65.09 -18.94 39.86
N ALA A 269 64.49 -18.22 38.91
CA ALA A 269 64.75 -16.81 38.67
C ALA A 269 64.41 -15.95 39.91
N LEU A 270 63.25 -16.20 40.52
CA LEU A 270 62.80 -15.48 41.72
C LEU A 270 63.61 -15.86 42.98
N SER A 271 64.07 -17.11 43.08
CA SER A 271 64.97 -17.53 44.18
C SER A 271 66.30 -16.79 44.13
N GLU A 272 66.83 -16.54 42.93
CA GLU A 272 68.06 -15.76 42.75
C GLU A 272 67.82 -14.26 43.02
N VAL A 273 66.64 -13.71 42.71
CA VAL A 273 66.27 -12.35 43.15
C VAL A 273 66.21 -12.27 44.67
N GLN A 274 65.66 -13.30 45.32
CA GLN A 274 65.61 -13.38 46.79
C GLN A 274 67.02 -13.46 47.40
N SER A 275 67.93 -14.27 46.85
CA SER A 275 69.29 -14.37 47.38
C SER A 275 70.06 -13.06 47.28
N ARG A 276 69.88 -12.30 46.17
CA ARG A 276 70.45 -10.95 46.03
C ARG A 276 69.91 -9.98 47.07
N ARG A 277 68.60 -10.01 47.35
CA ARG A 277 68.00 -9.20 48.42
C ARG A 277 68.56 -9.53 49.79
N LEU A 278 68.79 -10.81 50.09
CA LEU A 278 69.39 -11.25 51.35
C LEU A 278 70.87 -10.87 51.46
N ALA A 279 71.59 -10.79 50.34
CA ALA A 279 72.96 -10.30 50.27
C ALA A 279 73.08 -8.76 50.36
N GLY A 280 71.97 -8.03 50.50
CA GLY A 280 71.95 -6.56 50.57
C GLY A 280 72.06 -5.87 49.21
N GLU A 281 71.92 -6.62 48.12
CA GLU A 281 72.02 -6.12 46.75
C GLU A 281 70.61 -5.85 46.21
N ARG A 282 70.09 -4.66 46.51
CA ARG A 282 68.80 -4.17 46.01
C ARG A 282 68.95 -3.37 44.72
#